data_AF-A0A925S7M1-F1
#
_entry.id   AF-A0A925S7M1-F1
#
_cell.length_a   1.000
_cell.length_b   1.000
_cell.length_c   1.000
_cell.angle_alpha   90.00
_cell.angle_beta   90.00
_cell.angle_gamma   90.00
#
_symmetry.space_group_name_H-M   'P 1'
#
loop_
_entity.id
_entity.type
_entity.pdbx_description
1 polymer ?
#
loop_
_entity_poly.entity_id
_entity_poly.type
_entity_poly.pdbx_seq_one_letter_code
_entity_poly.pdbx_strand_id
1 'polypeptide(L)' 'MTKSQKKTSRRFAVGDRVEILRKDINWGKRKKQKYGYITRVDGEYHYVRPLWWKAEEVMELYSNEIRTAPLSR' A
#
# COMPACT_ATOMS: atom_id res chain seq x y z
N MET A 1 -6.47 -10.16 32.22
CA MET A 1 -5.25 -10.13 31.38
C MET A 1 -5.58 -9.45 30.05
N THR A 2 -5.43 -8.13 29.98
CA THR A 2 -5.65 -7.35 28.74
C THR A 2 -4.44 -7.51 27.83
N LYS A 3 -4.58 -8.29 26.76
CA LYS A 3 -3.62 -8.30 25.65
C LYS A 3 -3.73 -6.96 24.92
N SER A 4 -3.02 -5.94 25.41
CA SER A 4 -2.75 -4.74 24.65
C SER A 4 -1.87 -5.15 23.47
N GLN A 5 -2.49 -5.48 22.33
CA GLN A 5 -1.79 -5.63 21.08
C GLN A 5 -1.16 -4.28 20.78
N LYS A 6 0.12 -4.11 21.16
CA LYS A 6 0.97 -3.05 20.63
C LYS A 6 0.85 -3.19 19.11
N LYS A 7 0.06 -2.32 18.48
CA LYS A 7 0.18 -2.02 17.05
C LYS A 7 1.59 -1.47 16.90
N THR A 8 2.56 -2.36 16.76
CA THR A 8 3.82 -2.01 16.14
C THR A 8 3.40 -1.55 14.76
N SER A 9 3.37 -0.24 14.56
CA SER A 9 3.26 0.39 13.26
C SER A 9 4.46 -0.09 12.47
N ARG A 10 4.29 -1.25 11.81
CA ARG A 10 5.33 -1.82 10.98
C ARG A 10 5.64 -0.76 9.94
N ARG A 11 6.83 -0.19 10.02
CA ARG A 11 7.29 0.78 9.03
C ARG A 11 7.35 0.05 7.70
N PHE A 12 6.64 0.60 6.73
CA PHE A 12 6.69 0.16 5.35
C PHE A 12 8.11 0.29 4.80
N ALA A 13 8.55 -0.68 4.01
CA ALA A 13 9.86 -0.70 3.38
C ALA A 13 9.77 -0.91 1.87
N VAL A 14 10.82 -0.51 1.16
CA VAL A 14 10.95 -0.79 -0.29
C VAL A 14 10.90 -2.31 -0.52
N GLY A 15 10.11 -2.74 -1.50
CA GLY A 15 9.82 -4.13 -1.81
C GLY A 15 8.58 -4.69 -1.13
N ASP A 16 8.02 -4.02 -0.11
CA ASP A 16 6.80 -4.49 0.54
C ASP A 16 5.62 -4.49 -0.44
N ARG A 17 4.85 -5.58 -0.41
CA ARG A 17 3.56 -5.65 -1.10
C ARG A 17 2.50 -4.98 -0.24
N VAL A 18 1.81 -4.01 -0.81
CA VAL A 18 0.75 -3.25 -0.13
C VAL A 18 -0.55 -3.27 -0.92
N GLU A 19 -1.65 -3.21 -0.18
CA GLU A 19 -2.99 -2.93 -0.67
C GLU A 19 -3.22 -1.42 -0.64
N ILE A 20 -3.56 -0.82 -1.77
CA ILE A 20 -3.85 0.59 -1.94
C ILE A 20 -5.34 0.83 -1.63
N LEU A 21 -5.62 1.68 -0.66
CA LEU A 21 -6.94 1.97 -0.11
C LEU A 21 -7.61 3.20 -0.74
N ARG A 22 -6.86 4.03 -1.47
CA ARG A 22 -7.37 5.25 -2.10
C ARG A 22 -8.57 4.95 -3.01
N LYS A 23 -9.62 5.76 -2.87
CA LYS A 23 -10.91 5.57 -3.56
C LYS A 23 -11.03 6.35 -4.86
N ASP A 24 -10.22 7.39 -5.03
CA ASP A 24 -10.20 8.34 -6.15
C ASP A 24 -9.40 7.82 -7.37
N ILE A 25 -8.46 6.88 -7.18
CA ILE A 25 -7.60 6.34 -8.26
C ILE A 25 -8.39 5.58 -9.34
N ASN A 26 -9.69 5.36 -9.15
CA ASN A 26 -10.55 4.84 -10.21
C ASN A 26 -11.99 5.30 -9.98
N TRP A 27 -12.40 6.36 -10.68
CA TRP A 27 -13.77 6.85 -10.81
C TRP A 27 -14.82 5.69 -10.83
N GLY A 28 -15.33 5.32 -9.65
CA GLY A 28 -16.47 4.43 -9.48
C GLY A 28 -16.26 2.93 -9.73
N LYS A 29 -15.13 2.45 -10.27
CA LYS A 29 -14.93 1.02 -10.55
C LYS A 29 -14.15 0.35 -9.42
N ARG A 30 -14.85 -0.43 -8.59
CA ARG A 30 -14.25 -1.38 -7.62
C ARG A 30 -13.39 -2.42 -8.37
N LYS A 31 -12.13 -2.09 -8.68
CA LYS A 31 -11.19 -3.11 -9.18
C LYS A 31 -10.93 -4.13 -8.08
N LYS A 32 -10.97 -5.41 -8.45
CA LYS A 32 -10.67 -6.57 -7.59
C LYS A 32 -9.19 -6.68 -7.22
N GLN A 33 -8.31 -5.90 -7.86
CA GLN A 33 -6.87 -5.92 -7.64
C GLN A 33 -6.41 -4.51 -7.30
N LYS A 34 -6.15 -4.28 -6.02
CA LYS A 34 -5.62 -3.03 -5.48
C LYS A 34 -4.25 -3.22 -4.84
N TYR A 35 -3.42 -4.09 -5.41
CA TYR A 35 -2.08 -4.35 -4.86
C TYR A 35 -0.97 -3.64 -5.63
N GLY A 36 0.05 -3.19 -4.92
CA GLY A 36 1.27 -2.64 -5.48
C GLY A 36 2.49 -2.99 -4.65
N TYR A 37 3.66 -2.60 -5.14
CA TYR A 37 4.91 -2.72 -4.40
C TYR A 37 5.46 -1.34 -4.08
N ILE A 38 6.00 -1.19 -2.88
CA ILE A 38 6.72 0.02 -2.51
C ILE A 38 8.05 0.03 -3.26
N THR A 39 8.28 1.12 -3.98
CA THR A 39 9.49 1.37 -4.77
C THR A 39 10.41 2.36 -4.10
N ARG A 40 9.85 3.29 -3.31
CA ARG A 40 10.59 4.29 -2.53
C ARG A 40 9.77 4.69 -1.30
N VAL A 41 10.45 5.06 -0.23
CA VAL A 41 9.87 5.65 0.98
C VAL A 41 10.58 6.97 1.22
N ASP A 42 9.82 8.05 1.42
CA ASP A 42 10.35 9.38 1.68
C ASP A 42 9.59 10.02 2.86
N GLY A 43 10.10 9.80 4.07
CA GLY A 43 9.44 10.23 5.30
C GLY A 43 8.06 9.59 5.48
N GLU A 44 7.01 10.38 5.29
CA GLU A 44 5.61 9.95 5.42
C GLU A 44 5.01 9.41 4.12
N TYR A 45 5.67 9.67 3.00
CA TYR A 45 5.23 9.28 1.66
C TYR A 45 5.79 7.92 1.26
N HIS A 46 4.94 7.12 0.62
CA HIS A 46 5.24 5.81 0.08
C HIS A 46 4.95 5.81 -1.41
N TYR A 47 5.98 5.59 -2.21
CA TYR A 47 5.87 5.49 -3.66
C TYR A 47 5.56 4.06 -4.04
N VAL A 48 4.33 3.81 -4.47
CA VAL A 48 3.82 2.48 -4.77
C VAL A 48 3.63 2.31 -6.27
N ARG A 49 4.23 1.28 -6.85
CA ARG A 49 3.95 0.85 -8.22
C ARG A 49 2.74 -0.09 -8.21
N PRO A 50 1.59 0.30 -8.78
CA PRO A 50 0.40 -0.55 -8.80
C PRO A 50 0.58 -1.74 -9.75
N LEU A 51 0.14 -2.93 -9.36
CA LEU A 51 0.24 -4.12 -10.20
C LEU A 51 -0.77 -4.18 -11.34
N TRP A 52 -1.85 -3.39 -11.26
CA TRP A 52 -2.91 -3.36 -12.27
C TRP A 52 -2.73 -2.27 -13.32
N TRP A 53 -1.69 -1.45 -13.18
CA TRP A 53 -1.39 -0.33 -14.08
C TRP A 53 -0.19 -0.71 -14.94
N LYS A 54 -0.35 -0.63 -16.27
CA LYS A 54 0.69 -1.06 -17.22
C LYS A 54 1.80 0.00 -17.41
N ALA A 55 1.55 1.26 -17.05
CA ALA A 55 2.56 2.30 -17.11
C ALA A 55 3.55 2.19 -15.93
N GLU A 56 4.75 2.74 -16.09
CA GLU A 56 5.77 2.84 -15.04
C GLU A 56 5.47 3.93 -14.00
N GLU A 57 4.23 4.44 -13.98
CA GLU A 57 3.80 5.45 -13.03
C GLU A 57 3.79 4.90 -11.60
N VAL A 58 4.45 5.64 -10.72
CA VAL A 58 4.46 5.41 -9.27
C VAL A 58 3.47 6.34 -8.61
N MET A 59 2.74 5.80 -7.64
CA MET A 59 1.76 6.55 -6.86
C MET A 59 2.37 7.00 -5.56
N GLU A 60 2.30 8.29 -5.28
CA GLU A 60 2.61 8.83 -3.97
C GLU A 60 1.40 8.63 -3.04
N LEU A 61 1.61 7.89 -1.95
CA LEU A 61 0.57 7.52 -1.00
C LEU A 61 1.04 7.73 0.44
N TYR A 62 0.13 8.18 1.30
CA TYR A 62 0.37 8.24 2.74
C TYR A 62 0.21 6.86 3.39
N SER A 63 0.77 6.70 4.60
CA SER A 63 0.69 5.46 5.37
C SER A 63 -0.75 5.00 5.67
N ASN A 64 -1.72 5.90 5.71
CA ASN A 64 -3.15 5.60 5.91
C ASN A 64 -3.88 5.20 4.62
N GLU A 65 -3.26 5.41 3.45
CA GLU A 65 -3.79 5.05 2.14
C GLU A 65 -3.30 3.68 1.66
N ILE A 66 -2.46 3.02 2.45
CA ILE A 66 -1.94 1.69 2.17
C ILE A 66 -2.08 0.75 3.37
N ARG A 67 -2.17 -0.54 3.10
CA ARG A 67 -2.12 -1.59 4.12
C ARG A 67 -1.17 -2.68 3.68
N THR A 68 -0.44 -3.30 4.61
CA THR A 68 0.38 -4.47 4.29
C THR A 68 -0.50 -5.57 3.71
N ALA A 69 -0.16 -6.06 2.52
CA ALA A 69 -0.82 -7.20 1.92
C ALA A 69 -0.04 -8.47 2.32
N PRO A 70 -0.73 -9.58 2.67
CA PRO A 70 -0.04 -10.85 2.89
C PRO A 70 0.71 -11.23 1.60
N LEU A 71 1.97 -11.63 1.74
CA LEU A 71 2.65 -12.37 0.69
C LEU A 71 1.87 -13.69 0.52
N SER A 72 1.35 -13.93 -0.68
CA SER A 72 0.72 -15.20 -1.02
C SER A 72 1.73 -16.31 -0.76
N ARG A 73 1.42 -17.18 0.21
CA ARG A 73 2.16 -18.41 0.55
C ARG A 73 2.20 -19.35 -0.65
#